data_AF-A0A0G1CQ71-F1
#
_entry.id   AF-A0A0G1CQ71-F1
#
_cell.length_a   1.000
_cell.length_b   1.000
_cell.length_c   1.000
_cell.angle_alpha   90.00
_cell.angle_beta   90.00
_cell.angle_gamma   90.00
#
_symmetry.space_group_name_H-M   'P 1'
#
loop_
_entity.id
_entity.type
_entity.pdbx_description
1 polymer ?
#
loop_
_entity_poly.entity_id
_entity_poly.type
_entity_poly.pdbx_seq_one_letter_code
_entity_poly.pdbx_strand_id
1 'polypeptide(L)'
;MEVCPIISLSPKERKHLEKTQLGHYIYPWRSTRGAALALGFGSLYNHSFSPNADWKQNFKTQSMVYHAIRVIEKGKEITVNYNSEPDDTTPIDWFEVK
;
A
#
# COMPACT_ATOMS: atom_id res chain seq x y z
N MET A 1 -2.44 -10.61 -10.86
CA MET A 1 -1.93 -9.23 -10.90
C MET A 1 -3.13 -8.32 -10.81
N GLU A 2 -3.05 -7.29 -9.99
CA GLU A 2 -4.11 -6.28 -9.85
C GLU A 2 -3.50 -4.91 -10.14
N VAL A 3 -4.22 -4.06 -10.88
CA VAL A 3 -3.77 -2.71 -11.27
C VAL A 3 -4.78 -1.71 -10.76
N CYS A 4 -4.42 -1.02 -9.69
CA CYS A 4 -5.28 -0.07 -8.99
C CYS A 4 -4.96 1.35 -9.44
N PRO A 5 -5.87 2.07 -10.12
CA PRO A 5 -5.72 3.52 -10.33
C PRO A 5 -5.56 4.24 -9.00
N ILE A 6 -4.86 5.37 -9.01
CA ILE A 6 -4.65 6.15 -7.78
C ILE A 6 -5.31 7.52 -7.83
N ILE A 7 -5.63 8.04 -6.64
CA ILE A 7 -5.79 9.49 -6.42
C ILE A 7 -4.45 10.00 -5.89
N SER A 8 -3.74 10.80 -6.68
CA SER A 8 -2.48 11.42 -6.27
C SER A 8 -2.74 12.63 -5.38
N LEU A 9 -1.98 12.75 -4.29
CA LEU A 9 -2.12 13.80 -3.30
C LEU A 9 -0.80 14.57 -3.17
N SER A 10 -0.89 15.89 -3.24
CA SER A 10 0.23 16.79 -2.96
C SER A 10 0.68 16.67 -1.50
N PRO A 11 1.89 17.13 -1.16
CA PRO A 11 2.35 17.17 0.24
C PRO A 11 1.45 17.98 1.17
N LYS A 12 0.71 18.97 0.65
CA LYS A 12 -0.25 19.74 1.44
C LYS A 12 -1.49 18.91 1.76
N GLU A 13 -2.06 18.23 0.76
CA GLU A 13 -3.25 17.37 0.94
C GLU A 13 -2.95 16.18 1.84
N ARG A 14 -1.77 15.56 1.67
CA ARG A 14 -1.29 14.47 2.55
C ARG A 14 -1.37 14.86 4.03
N LYS A 15 -0.85 16.03 4.41
CA LYS A 15 -0.89 16.52 5.80
C LYS A 15 -2.29 16.70 6.36
N HIS A 16 -3.29 16.94 5.50
CA HIS A 16 -4.69 17.00 5.91
C HIS A 16 -5.29 15.60 6.03
N LEU A 17 -5.00 14.71 5.07
CA LEU A 17 -5.51 13.34 5.06
C LEU A 17 -4.97 12.48 6.21
N GLU A 18 -3.70 12.66 6.60
CA GLU A 18 -3.07 11.97 7.73
C GLU A 18 -3.80 12.24 9.07
N LYS A 19 -4.63 13.29 9.14
CA LYS A 19 -5.48 13.60 10.30
C LYS A 19 -6.85 12.93 10.26
N THR A 20 -7.10 12.08 9.26
CA THR A 20 -8.36 11.40 9.01
C THR A 20 -8.13 9.89 8.96
N GLN A 21 -9.21 9.11 8.95
CA GLN A 21 -9.13 7.66 8.79
C GLN A 21 -8.44 7.23 7.49
N LEU A 22 -8.50 8.05 6.44
CA LEU A 22 -7.81 7.77 5.17
C LEU A 22 -6.28 7.81 5.28
N GLY A 23 -5.73 8.40 6.35
CA GLY A 23 -4.29 8.40 6.61
C GLY A 23 -3.67 7.02 6.72
N HIS A 24 -4.45 6.02 7.14
CA HIS A 24 -4.00 4.62 7.25
C HIS A 24 -3.98 3.86 5.91
N TYR A 25 -4.46 4.49 4.84
CA TYR A 25 -4.73 3.83 3.55
C TYR A 25 -3.94 4.42 2.38
N ILE A 26 -3.12 5.44 2.64
CA ILE A 26 -2.34 6.13 1.62
C ILE A 26 -0.89 5.62 1.56
N TYR A 27 -0.36 5.53 0.35
CA TYR A 27 1.02 5.16 0.06
C TYR A 27 1.87 6.41 -0.15
N PRO A 28 3.19 6.39 0.14
CA PRO A 28 4.12 7.37 -0.42
C PRO A 28 4.00 7.40 -1.95
N TRP A 29 4.17 8.53 -2.63
CA TRP A 29 4.08 8.58 -4.09
C TRP A 29 5.14 9.49 -4.71
N ARG A 30 6.02 8.93 -5.56
CA ARG A 30 7.22 9.56 -6.17
C ARG A 30 8.29 10.04 -5.18
N SER A 31 7.88 10.50 -4.02
CA SER A 31 8.70 10.92 -2.89
C SER A 31 7.98 10.57 -1.60
N THR A 32 8.72 10.57 -0.49
CA THR A 32 8.14 10.39 0.85
C THR A 32 7.22 11.53 1.27
N ARG A 33 7.20 12.67 0.55
CA ARG A 33 6.37 13.83 0.87
C ARG A 33 5.00 13.82 0.20
N GLY A 34 4.87 13.18 -0.96
CA GLY A 34 3.60 13.01 -1.65
C GLY A 34 2.86 11.77 -1.13
N ALA A 35 1.59 11.63 -1.51
CA ALA A 35 0.83 10.43 -1.23
C ALA A 35 -0.03 9.98 -2.41
N ALA A 36 -0.47 8.74 -2.37
CA ALA A 36 -1.44 8.17 -3.28
C ALA A 36 -2.44 7.30 -2.51
N LEU A 37 -3.74 7.51 -2.74
CA LEU A 37 -4.76 6.56 -2.33
C LEU A 37 -4.99 5.57 -3.47
N ALA A 38 -4.78 4.28 -3.23
CA ALA A 38 -5.02 3.25 -4.23
C ALA A 38 -6.51 2.90 -4.24
N LEU A 39 -7.13 3.05 -5.41
CA LEU A 39 -8.52 2.63 -5.63
C LEU A 39 -8.57 1.10 -5.83
N GLY A 40 -9.71 0.58 -6.29
CA GLY A 40 -9.91 -0.86 -6.41
C GLY A 40 -9.72 -1.54 -5.05
N PHE A 41 -8.91 -2.60 -5.00
CA PHE A 41 -8.56 -3.30 -3.76
C PHE A 41 -7.24 -2.85 -3.14
N GLY A 42 -6.51 -1.91 -3.77
CA GLY A 42 -5.13 -1.62 -3.40
C GLY A 42 -4.98 -1.15 -1.96
N SER A 43 -5.79 -0.18 -1.55
CA SER A 43 -5.84 0.29 -0.16
C SER A 43 -6.65 -0.63 0.77
N LEU A 44 -7.01 -1.85 0.36
CA LEU A 44 -7.74 -2.80 1.20
C LEU A 44 -6.88 -4.01 1.63
N TYR A 45 -5.70 -4.19 1.04
CA TYR A 45 -4.81 -5.28 1.42
C TYR A 45 -4.15 -5.01 2.78
N ASN A 46 -4.28 -5.96 3.70
CA ASN A 46 -3.73 -5.87 5.04
C ASN A 46 -2.21 -6.10 5.06
N HIS A 47 -1.62 -5.71 6.19
CA HIS A 47 -0.20 -5.88 6.47
C HIS A 47 0.17 -7.32 6.87
N SER A 48 1.34 -7.78 6.43
CA SER A 48 2.09 -8.88 7.04
C SER A 48 3.60 -8.68 6.85
N PHE A 49 4.39 -9.07 7.86
CA PHE A 49 5.86 -9.19 7.74
C PHE A 49 6.30 -10.40 6.92
N SER A 50 5.38 -11.30 6.55
CA SER A 50 5.61 -12.38 5.58
C SER A 50 4.55 -12.32 4.49
N PRO A 51 4.55 -11.24 3.68
CA PRO A 51 3.50 -10.99 2.72
C PRO A 51 3.50 -12.05 1.61
N ASN A 52 2.36 -12.21 0.95
CA ASN A 52 2.25 -13.06 -0.24
C ASN A 52 2.07 -12.26 -1.54
N ALA A 53 1.95 -10.93 -1.44
CA ALA A 53 1.99 -10.00 -2.56
C ALA A 53 2.92 -8.80 -2.29
N ASP A 54 3.43 -8.22 -3.36
CA ASP A 54 4.21 -6.99 -3.39
C ASP A 54 3.51 -5.95 -4.29
N TRP A 55 3.77 -4.67 -4.04
CA TRP A 55 3.20 -3.55 -4.78
C TRP A 55 4.29 -2.66 -5.38
N LYS A 56 4.06 -2.15 -6.59
CA LYS A 56 4.99 -1.25 -7.29
C LYS A 56 4.26 -0.08 -7.92
N GLN A 57 4.90 1.08 -7.87
CA GLN A 57 4.36 2.32 -8.42
C GLN A 57 4.54 2.37 -9.93
N ASN A 58 3.45 2.57 -10.67
CA ASN A 58 3.53 2.83 -12.10
C ASN A 58 3.23 4.31 -12.39
N PHE A 59 4.30 5.09 -12.54
CA PHE A 59 4.20 6.52 -12.79
C PHE A 59 3.64 6.87 -14.17
N LYS A 60 3.78 5.99 -15.16
CA LYS A 60 3.29 6.21 -16.53
C LYS A 60 1.77 6.10 -16.58
N THR A 61 1.20 5.13 -15.86
CA THR A 61 -0.24 4.87 -15.87
C THR A 61 -0.98 5.43 -14.65
N GLN A 62 -0.29 6.09 -13.72
CA GLN A 62 -0.86 6.60 -12.46
C GLN A 62 -1.62 5.48 -11.71
N SER A 63 -0.94 4.37 -11.48
CA SER A 63 -1.51 3.21 -10.80
C SER A 63 -0.53 2.55 -9.84
N MET A 64 -1.10 1.78 -8.91
CA MET A 64 -0.41 0.83 -8.06
C MET A 64 -0.61 -0.58 -8.58
N VAL A 65 0.48 -1.30 -8.77
CA VAL A 65 0.47 -2.66 -9.36
C VAL A 65 0.81 -3.66 -8.27
N TYR A 66 -0.14 -4.54 -7.97
CA TYR A 66 0.02 -5.61 -6.99
C TYR A 66 0.24 -6.94 -7.69
N HIS A 67 1.25 -7.70 -7.26
CA HIS A 67 1.58 -9.00 -7.82
C HIS A 67 1.93 -9.99 -6.71
N ALA A 68 1.57 -11.25 -6.93
CA ALA A 68 1.90 -12.32 -6.00
C ALA A 68 3.41 -12.60 -6.07
N ILE A 69 4.05 -12.71 -4.91
CA ILE A 69 5.47 -13.10 -4.79
C ILE A 69 5.65 -14.58 -4.45
N ARG A 70 4.53 -15.28 -4.23
CA ARG A 70 4.44 -16.74 -4.03
C ARG A 70 3.04 -17.22 -4.45
N VAL A 71 2.83 -18.52 -4.56
CA VAL A 71 1.50 -19.08 -4.85
C VAL A 71 0.52 -18.71 -3.73
N ILE A 72 -0.66 -18.21 -4.09
CA ILE A 72 -1.74 -17.86 -3.17
C ILE A 72 -2.89 -18.84 -3.39
N GLU A 73 -3.16 -19.68 -2.40
CA GLU A 73 -4.25 -20.64 -2.46
C GLU A 73 -5.62 -19.96 -2.36
N LYS A 74 -6.64 -20.59 -2.92
CA LYS A 74 -8.01 -20.09 -2.84
C LYS A 74 -8.42 -19.91 -1.37
N GLY A 75 -8.94 -18.73 -1.05
CA GLY A 75 -9.41 -18.40 0.30
C GLY A 75 -8.31 -17.93 1.27
N LYS A 76 -7.05 -17.89 0.85
CA LYS A 76 -5.99 -17.20 1.61
C LYS A 76 -6.11 -15.70 1.41
N GLU A 77 -5.94 -14.96 2.49
CA GLU A 77 -5.86 -13.51 2.46
C GLU A 77 -4.63 -13.06 1.66
N ILE A 78 -4.80 -11.99 0.88
CA ILE A 78 -3.70 -11.31 0.20
C ILE A 78 -3.18 -10.23 1.13
N THR A 79 -1.91 -10.32 1.49
CA THR A 79 -1.24 -9.35 2.38
C THR A 79 -0.02 -8.76 1.71
N VAL A 80 0.27 -7.52 2.07
CA VAL A 80 1.42 -6.74 1.60
C VAL A 80 2.25 -6.26 2.79
N ASN A 81 3.48 -5.82 2.54
CA ASN A 81 4.26 -5.12 3.56
C ASN A 81 3.97 -3.60 3.48
N TYR A 82 3.67 -2.98 4.62
CA TYR A 82 3.39 -1.53 4.71
C TYR A 82 4.68 -0.71 4.75
N ASN A 83 5.81 -1.34 5.07
CA ASN A 83 7.15 -0.76 4.99
C ASN A 83 7.67 -0.64 3.55
N SER A 84 6.83 -0.92 2.55
CA SER A 84 7.14 -0.98 1.11
C SER A 84 7.94 -2.21 0.70
N GLU A 85 9.09 -2.48 1.31
CA GLU A 85 9.88 -3.66 0.93
C GLU A 85 9.32 -4.94 1.56
N PRO A 86 9.16 -6.05 0.81
CA PRO A 86 8.54 -7.28 1.32
C PRO A 86 9.25 -7.90 2.52
N ASP A 87 10.57 -7.72 2.64
CA ASP A 87 11.44 -8.25 3.69
C ASP A 87 11.72 -7.26 4.84
N ASP A 88 11.17 -6.04 4.79
CA ASP A 88 11.36 -5.05 5.85
C ASP A 88 10.51 -5.38 7.10
N THR A 89 11.18 -5.75 8.18
CA THR A 89 10.58 -6.13 9.47
C THR A 89 10.54 -4.99 10.49
N THR A 90 10.68 -3.73 10.07
CA THR A 90 10.60 -2.57 10.95
C THR A 90 9.24 -2.55 11.67
N PRO A 91 9.20 -2.48 13.02
CA PRO A 91 7.94 -2.46 13.76
C PRO A 91 7.06 -1.27 13.36
N ILE A 92 5.77 -1.54 13.23
CA ILE A 92 4.73 -0.53 12.98
C ILE A 92 4.12 -0.15 14.32
N ASP A 93 4.21 1.13 14.69
CA ASP A 93 3.81 1.67 16.00
C ASP A 93 2.36 2.16 16.05
N TRP A 94 1.68 2.25 14.89
CA TRP A 94 0.32 2.74 14.75
C TRP A 94 -0.72 1.64 14.44
N PHE A 95 -0.31 0.37 14.41
CA PHE A 95 -1.16 -0.77 14.08
C PHE A 95 -0.70 -2.06 14.76
N GLU A 96 -1.63 -2.85 15.31
CA GLU A 96 -1.32 -4.17 15.85
C GLU A 96 -1.19 -5.20 14.72
N VAL A 97 0.01 -5.76 14.55
CA VAL A 97 0.23 -6.87 13.63
C VAL A 97 -0.20 -8.16 14.31
N LYS A 98 -1.16 -8.87 13.71
CA LYS A 98 -1.62 -10.19 14.18
C LYS A 98 -0.76 -11.33 13.64
#